data_AF-A0A8S3TK48-F1
#
_entry.id   AF-A0A8S3TK48-F1
#
_cell.length_a   1.000
_cell.length_b   1.000
_cell.length_c   1.000
_cell.angle_alpha   90.00
_cell.angle_beta   90.00
_cell.angle_gamma   90.00
#
_symmetry.space_group_name_H-M   'P 1'
#
loop_
_entity.id
_entity.type
_entity.pdbx_description
1 polymer ?
#
loop_
_entity_poly.entity_id
_entity_poly.type
_entity_poly.pdbx_seq_one_letter_code
_entity_poly.pdbx_strand_id
1 'polypeptide(L)'
;MKSNAPKAKGNIGYSFMIPWIGDSLLVTHGSKWERNRRLLTPAFHFSVLNGYFKIYNDVADTLLEKFSNGSKSGQYIEVYQASALAVLDSLMQCSLSYKGNIQSVGESHPYVKAVKRLVELVMARNLNLLFYPEWLYRLAPSGKEFFNLCDYVHQFAEDIIEKRKTELINKVSNNKKRQMDFLDILLTAKDENGQGLTDEEIRSEVDTFMFAGHETTASVLSWSIYALGKYKLIQDKVYREVKRVIGDKQHIDGQVEFTQ
;
A
#
# COMPACT_ATOMS: atom_id res chain seq x y z
N MET A 1 -30.55 4.93 11.86
CA MET A 1 -29.15 4.45 12.01
C MET A 1 -28.21 5.54 11.53
N LYS A 2 -27.30 6.04 12.38
CA LYS A 2 -26.25 6.96 11.91
C LYS A 2 -25.31 6.14 11.01
N SER A 3 -25.17 6.53 9.75
CA SER A 3 -24.24 5.89 8.82
C SER A 3 -22.81 6.00 9.38
N ASN A 4 -22.10 4.87 9.42
CA ASN A 4 -20.66 4.82 9.71
C ASN A 4 -19.80 5.28 8.53
N ALA A 5 -20.42 5.76 7.44
CA ALA A 5 -19.69 6.35 6.33
C ALA A 5 -18.90 7.58 6.81
N PRO A 6 -17.63 7.73 6.40
CA PRO A 6 -16.85 8.92 6.71
C PRO A 6 -17.62 10.18 6.31
N LYS A 7 -17.85 11.09 7.25
CA LYS A 7 -18.45 12.38 6.92
C LYS A 7 -17.47 13.20 6.07
N ALA A 8 -17.94 13.62 4.90
CA ALA A 8 -17.32 14.54 3.94
C ALA A 8 -15.96 14.11 3.34
N LYS A 9 -15.95 13.08 2.48
CA LYS A 9 -14.98 12.98 1.35
C LYS A 9 -15.39 13.88 0.18
N GLY A 10 -15.87 15.08 0.50
CA GLY A 10 -16.26 16.14 -0.46
C GLY A 10 -15.19 17.21 -0.62
N ASN A 11 -13.96 16.95 -0.15
CA ASN A 11 -12.86 17.88 -0.34
C ASN A 11 -12.41 17.82 -1.80
N ILE A 12 -12.36 18.99 -2.45
CA ILE A 12 -11.95 19.16 -3.85
C ILE A 12 -10.61 18.47 -4.11
N GLY A 13 -9.70 18.42 -3.14
CA GLY A 13 -8.43 17.72 -3.29
C GLY A 13 -8.54 16.21 -3.58
N TYR A 14 -9.54 15.52 -3.03
CA TYR A 14 -9.79 14.10 -3.35
C TYR A 14 -10.34 13.93 -4.76
N SER A 15 -11.09 14.90 -5.28
CA SER A 15 -11.64 14.83 -6.65
C SER A 15 -10.55 14.80 -7.72
N PHE A 16 -9.41 15.43 -7.47
CA PHE A 16 -8.27 15.40 -8.40
C PHE A 16 -7.56 14.05 -8.46
N MET A 17 -7.75 13.20 -7.45
CA MET A 17 -7.20 11.85 -7.45
C MET A 17 -8.12 10.84 -8.14
N ILE A 18 -9.41 11.14 -8.37
CA ILE A 18 -10.37 10.20 -8.97
C ILE A 18 -9.86 9.59 -10.29
N PRO A 19 -9.25 10.35 -11.23
CA PRO A 19 -8.73 9.73 -12.45
C PRO A 19 -7.58 8.74 -12.20
N TRP A 20 -6.87 8.87 -11.08
CA TRP A 20 -5.80 7.96 -10.70
C TRP A 20 -6.34 6.75 -9.93
N ILE A 21 -7.09 6.96 -8.85
CA ILE A 21 -7.46 5.88 -7.92
C ILE A 21 -8.87 5.31 -8.14
N GLY A 22 -9.60 5.85 -9.12
CA GLY A 22 -10.96 5.44 -9.46
C GLY A 22 -11.98 5.70 -8.35
N ASP A 23 -13.16 5.09 -8.47
CA ASP A 23 -14.24 5.19 -7.49
C ASP A 23 -14.08 4.12 -6.40
N SER A 24 -13.03 4.28 -5.60
CA SER A 24 -12.59 3.32 -4.58
C SER A 24 -13.12 3.61 -3.18
N LEU A 25 -12.78 2.77 -2.21
CA LEU A 25 -13.11 2.94 -0.81
C LEU A 25 -12.64 4.28 -0.22
N LEU A 26 -11.63 4.93 -0.81
CA LEU A 26 -11.14 6.23 -0.34
C LEU A 26 -12.09 7.38 -0.73
N VAL A 27 -12.77 7.30 -1.87
CA VAL A 27 -13.59 8.40 -2.42
C VAL A 27 -15.08 8.11 -2.49
N THR A 28 -15.50 6.84 -2.54
CA THR A 28 -16.90 6.40 -2.58
C THR A 28 -17.71 6.81 -1.34
N HIS A 29 -19.03 6.93 -1.48
CA HIS A 29 -19.96 7.27 -0.38
C HIS A 29 -21.20 6.37 -0.37
N GLY A 30 -22.01 6.49 0.69
CA GLY A 30 -23.33 5.89 0.77
C GLY A 30 -23.31 4.35 0.70
N SER A 31 -24.30 3.79 0.02
CA SER A 31 -24.49 2.33 -0.11
C SER A 31 -23.34 1.65 -0.86
N LYS A 32 -22.75 2.32 -1.86
CA LYS A 32 -21.58 1.78 -2.58
C LYS A 32 -20.38 1.64 -1.65
N TRP A 33 -20.09 2.66 -0.85
CA TRP A 33 -19.03 2.59 0.15
C TRP A 33 -19.28 1.46 1.16
N GLU A 34 -20.51 1.34 1.67
CA GLU A 34 -20.87 0.30 2.64
C GLU A 34 -20.70 -1.11 2.06
N ARG A 35 -21.16 -1.33 0.81
CA ARG A 35 -20.94 -2.57 0.05
C ARG A 35 -19.46 -2.88 -0.09
N ASN A 36 -18.67 -1.97 -0.66
CA ASN A 36 -17.24 -2.21 -0.91
C ASN A 36 -16.49 -2.43 0.41
N ARG A 37 -16.76 -1.61 1.43
CA ARG A 37 -16.16 -1.76 2.77
C ARG A 37 -16.41 -3.15 3.33
N ARG A 38 -17.64 -3.65 3.24
CA ARG A 38 -18.02 -4.98 3.73
C ARG A 38 -17.27 -6.07 2.99
N LEU A 39 -17.12 -5.97 1.66
CA LEU A 39 -16.40 -6.94 0.83
C LEU A 39 -14.89 -6.93 1.09
N LEU A 40 -14.31 -5.76 1.38
CA LEU A 40 -12.88 -5.56 1.61
C LEU A 40 -12.41 -5.93 3.03
N THR A 41 -13.27 -5.74 4.05
CA THR A 41 -12.88 -5.90 5.46
C THR A 41 -12.26 -7.26 5.80
N PRO A 42 -12.72 -8.41 5.25
CA PRO A 42 -12.10 -9.72 5.51
C PRO A 42 -10.61 -9.80 5.15
N ALA A 43 -10.12 -8.99 4.20
CA ALA A 43 -8.71 -8.95 3.82
C ALA A 43 -7.78 -8.44 4.92
N PHE A 44 -8.33 -7.81 5.95
CA PHE A 44 -7.58 -7.28 7.08
C PHE A 44 -7.80 -8.09 8.36
N HIS A 45 -8.40 -9.27 8.25
CA HIS A 45 -8.55 -10.16 9.39
C HIS A 45 -7.18 -10.69 9.85
N PHE A 46 -6.96 -10.84 11.16
CA PHE A 46 -5.67 -11.28 11.73
C PHE A 46 -5.17 -12.59 11.13
N SER A 47 -6.07 -13.52 10.77
CA SER A 47 -5.68 -14.76 10.12
C SER A 47 -5.03 -14.56 8.76
N VAL A 48 -5.33 -13.49 8.03
CA VAL A 48 -4.65 -13.11 6.78
C VAL A 48 -3.32 -12.45 7.12
N LEU A 49 -3.34 -11.46 8.02
CA LEU A 49 -2.15 -10.69 8.43
C LEU A 49 -1.04 -11.56 9.03
N ASN A 50 -1.39 -12.61 9.78
CA ASN A 50 -0.43 -13.55 10.35
C ASN A 50 0.36 -14.33 9.28
N GLY A 51 -0.14 -14.40 8.05
CA GLY A 51 0.60 -14.97 6.91
C GLY A 51 1.75 -14.11 6.43
N TYR A 52 1.76 -12.82 6.78
CA TYR A 52 2.68 -11.83 6.24
C TYR A 52 4.00 -11.71 7.00
N PHE A 53 4.12 -12.32 8.19
CA PHE A 53 5.34 -12.20 9.01
C PHE A 53 6.61 -12.62 8.27
N LYS A 54 6.54 -13.70 7.46
CA LYS A 54 7.67 -14.10 6.61
C LYS A 54 8.09 -12.97 5.65
N ILE A 55 7.12 -12.35 4.98
CA ILE A 55 7.36 -11.25 4.05
C ILE A 55 7.92 -10.03 4.80
N TYR A 56 7.38 -9.72 5.98
CA TYR A 56 7.88 -8.62 6.81
C TYR A 56 9.34 -8.83 7.22
N ASN A 57 9.73 -10.05 7.60
CA ASN A 57 11.13 -10.37 7.91
C ASN A 57 12.02 -10.21 6.67
N ASP A 58 11.62 -10.77 5.52
CA ASP A 58 12.39 -10.69 4.27
C ASP A 58 12.62 -9.21 3.83
N VAL A 59 11.57 -8.39 3.94
CA VAL A 59 11.62 -6.95 3.64
C VAL A 59 12.52 -6.21 4.65
N ALA A 60 12.40 -6.53 5.94
CA ALA A 60 13.18 -5.92 7.00
C ALA A 60 14.68 -6.26 6.85
N ASP A 61 15.02 -7.50 6.52
CA ASP A 61 16.40 -7.93 6.27
C ASP A 61 17.04 -7.11 5.14
N THR A 62 16.30 -6.92 4.03
CA THR A 62 16.74 -6.08 2.91
C THR A 62 16.98 -4.62 3.33
N LEU A 63 16.11 -4.07 4.18
CA LEU A 63 16.27 -2.71 4.71
C LEU A 63 17.47 -2.60 5.65
N LEU A 64 17.64 -3.57 6.55
CA LEU A 64 18.74 -3.63 7.51
C LEU A 64 20.09 -3.82 6.81
N GLU A 65 20.14 -4.60 5.73
CA GLU A 65 21.35 -4.74 4.91
C GLU A 65 21.79 -3.39 4.34
N LYS A 66 20.86 -2.59 3.81
CA LYS A 66 21.16 -1.23 3.33
C LYS A 66 21.66 -0.33 4.45
N PHE A 67 21.02 -0.40 5.62
CA PHE A 67 21.45 0.38 6.79
C PHE A 67 22.85 -0.01 7.26
N SER A 68 23.14 -1.31 7.31
CA SER A 68 24.46 -1.86 7.64
C SER A 68 25.53 -1.40 6.64
N ASN A 69 25.23 -1.45 5.34
CA ASN A 69 26.16 -1.04 4.29
C ASN A 69 26.46 0.47 4.34
N GLY A 70 25.46 1.31 4.51
CA GLY A 70 25.68 2.75 4.65
C GLY A 70 26.41 3.12 5.95
N SER A 71 26.14 2.40 7.05
CA SER A 71 26.90 2.58 8.30
C SER A 71 28.37 2.21 8.14
N LYS A 72 28.70 1.15 7.40
CA LYS A 72 30.09 0.74 7.13
C LYS A 72 30.83 1.69 6.21
N SER A 73 30.13 2.29 5.24
CA SER A 73 30.72 3.28 4.32
C SER A 73 30.82 4.69 4.92
N GLY A 74 30.25 4.92 6.11
CA GLY A 74 30.19 6.24 6.74
C GLY A 74 29.24 7.21 6.03
N GLN A 75 28.35 6.71 5.18
CA GLN A 75 27.39 7.51 4.44
C GLN A 75 26.10 7.73 5.25
N TYR A 76 25.54 8.94 5.15
CA TYR A 76 24.21 9.20 5.65
C TYR A 76 23.17 8.50 4.76
N ILE A 77 22.18 7.90 5.40
CA ILE A 77 21.05 7.27 4.72
C ILE A 77 19.81 8.11 5.01
N GLU A 78 19.12 8.52 3.95
CA GLU A 78 17.82 9.16 4.07
C GLU A 78 16.77 8.09 4.44
N VAL A 79 16.21 8.19 5.64
CA VAL A 79 15.40 7.13 6.26
C VAL A 79 13.99 7.07 5.67
N TYR A 80 13.42 8.20 5.25
CA TYR A 80 12.07 8.24 4.69
C TYR A 80 11.98 7.42 3.41
N GLN A 81 12.87 7.67 2.45
CA GLN A 81 12.91 7.01 1.16
C GLN A 81 13.20 5.51 1.31
N ALA A 82 14.12 5.14 2.20
CA ALA A 82 14.38 3.73 2.49
C ALA A 82 13.14 3.03 3.09
N SER A 83 12.43 3.71 3.99
CA SER A 83 11.19 3.22 4.60
C SER A 83 10.06 3.12 3.58
N ALA A 84 9.89 4.12 2.72
CA ALA A 84 8.86 4.15 1.67
C ALA A 84 8.99 2.98 0.70
N LEU A 85 10.22 2.71 0.26
CA LEU A 85 10.51 1.56 -0.61
C LEU A 85 10.25 0.22 0.10
N ALA A 86 10.65 0.08 1.37
CA ALA A 86 10.43 -1.14 2.14
C ALA A 86 8.95 -1.43 2.37
N VAL A 87 8.19 -0.40 2.77
CA VAL A 87 6.76 -0.54 2.99
C VAL A 87 6.04 -0.84 1.68
N LEU A 88 6.36 -0.17 0.58
CA LEU A 88 5.74 -0.46 -0.72
C LEU A 88 6.03 -1.88 -1.19
N ASP A 89 7.26 -2.36 -1.02
CA ASP A 89 7.65 -3.74 -1.34
C ASP A 89 6.85 -4.75 -0.49
N SER A 90 6.74 -4.51 0.81
CA SER A 90 5.93 -5.35 1.70
C SER A 90 4.46 -5.35 1.30
N LEU A 91 3.90 -4.18 0.95
CA LEU A 91 2.51 -4.05 0.55
C LEU A 91 2.25 -4.83 -0.73
N MET A 92 3.08 -4.65 -1.75
CA MET A 92 2.94 -5.36 -3.02
C MET A 92 3.08 -6.88 -2.85
N GLN A 93 4.01 -7.34 -2.02
CA GLN A 93 4.19 -8.77 -1.75
C GLN A 93 3.05 -9.38 -0.92
N CYS A 94 2.60 -8.69 0.13
CA CYS A 94 1.54 -9.18 1.01
C CYS A 94 0.16 -9.13 0.35
N SER A 95 -0.19 -8.01 -0.28
CA SER A 95 -1.55 -7.77 -0.77
C SER A 95 -1.77 -8.23 -2.20
N LEU A 96 -0.74 -8.19 -3.05
CA LEU A 96 -0.83 -8.49 -4.48
C LEU A 96 0.00 -9.69 -4.92
N SER A 97 0.73 -10.34 -4.00
CA SER A 97 1.80 -11.33 -4.30
C SER A 97 2.72 -10.91 -5.45
N TYR A 98 2.99 -9.61 -5.56
CA TYR A 98 3.87 -9.06 -6.57
C TYR A 98 5.28 -8.90 -5.98
N LYS A 99 6.26 -9.58 -6.61
CA LYS A 99 7.68 -9.49 -6.24
C LYS A 99 8.44 -8.66 -7.27
N GLY A 100 8.43 -7.34 -7.09
CA GLY A 100 9.12 -6.38 -7.97
C GLY A 100 10.54 -6.02 -7.55
N ASN A 101 11.03 -6.54 -6.42
CA ASN A 101 12.28 -6.12 -5.79
C ASN A 101 12.36 -4.58 -5.65
N ILE A 102 11.26 -3.97 -5.20
CA ILE A 102 11.07 -2.51 -5.17
C ILE A 102 12.19 -1.85 -4.37
N GLN A 103 12.57 -2.46 -3.23
CA GLN A 103 13.69 -1.97 -2.45
C GLN A 103 15.00 -1.96 -3.25
N SER A 104 15.34 -3.05 -3.92
CA SER A 104 16.62 -3.20 -4.60
C SER A 104 16.76 -2.27 -5.80
N VAL A 105 15.68 -2.10 -6.59
CA VAL A 105 15.65 -1.17 -7.73
C VAL A 105 15.56 0.29 -7.24
N GLY A 106 14.88 0.52 -6.12
CA GLY A 106 14.76 1.81 -5.47
C GLY A 106 13.97 2.83 -6.29
N GLU A 107 14.38 4.10 -6.21
CA GLU A 107 13.73 5.21 -6.95
C GLU A 107 13.75 5.02 -8.46
N SER A 108 14.61 4.16 -9.00
CA SER A 108 14.64 3.87 -10.43
C SER A 108 13.45 3.03 -10.90
N HIS A 109 12.69 2.43 -9.98
CA HIS A 109 11.56 1.57 -10.34
C HIS A 109 10.45 2.40 -11.04
N PRO A 110 10.02 2.02 -12.25
CA PRO A 110 9.06 2.80 -13.04
C PRO A 110 7.76 3.15 -12.30
N TYR A 111 7.18 2.19 -11.58
CA TYR A 111 5.99 2.43 -10.75
C TYR A 111 6.23 3.46 -9.64
N VAL A 112 7.38 3.41 -8.96
CA VAL A 112 7.72 4.34 -7.87
C VAL A 112 7.85 5.77 -8.42
N LYS A 113 8.52 5.92 -9.57
CA LYS A 113 8.64 7.21 -10.26
C LYS A 113 7.26 7.76 -10.66
N ALA A 114 6.41 6.91 -11.23
CA ALA A 114 5.08 7.31 -11.67
C ALA A 114 4.21 7.78 -10.49
N VAL A 115 4.16 7.02 -9.39
CA VAL A 115 3.38 7.38 -8.20
C VAL A 115 3.90 8.67 -7.54
N LYS A 116 5.22 8.81 -7.35
CA LYS A 116 5.82 10.05 -6.82
C LYS A 116 5.42 11.25 -7.66
N ARG A 117 5.52 11.12 -8.99
CA ARG A 117 5.16 12.20 -9.92
C ARG A 117 3.66 12.51 -9.91
N LEU A 118 2.79 11.50 -9.81
CA LEU A 118 1.34 11.70 -9.65
C LEU A 118 1.02 12.50 -8.39
N VAL A 119 1.65 12.18 -7.26
CA VAL A 119 1.46 12.93 -5.99
C VAL A 119 1.89 14.39 -6.16
N GLU A 120 3.06 14.65 -6.75
CA GLU A 120 3.53 16.01 -7.03
C GLU A 120 2.55 16.80 -7.91
N LEU A 121 2.03 16.17 -8.98
CA LEU A 121 1.08 16.79 -9.91
C LEU A 121 -0.27 17.09 -9.22
N VAL A 122 -0.77 16.18 -8.38
CA VAL A 122 -1.99 16.40 -7.58
C VAL A 122 -1.80 17.54 -6.58
N MET A 123 -0.66 17.58 -5.88
CA MET A 123 -0.37 18.65 -4.93
C MET A 123 -0.23 20.02 -5.62
N ALA A 124 0.47 20.07 -6.76
CA ALA A 124 0.58 21.29 -7.57
C ALA A 124 -0.78 21.76 -8.10
N ARG A 125 -1.65 20.82 -8.53
CA ARG A 125 -3.03 21.13 -8.96
C ARG A 125 -3.88 21.70 -7.83
N ASN A 126 -3.74 21.17 -6.61
CA ASN A 126 -4.47 21.67 -5.43
C ASN A 126 -4.19 23.15 -5.14
N LEU A 127 -2.97 23.61 -5.38
CA LEU A 127 -2.53 24.99 -5.16
C LEU A 127 -2.88 25.94 -6.31
N ASN A 128 -3.36 25.44 -7.45
CA ASN A 128 -3.64 26.24 -8.64
C ASN A 128 -5.13 26.21 -9.03
N LEU A 129 -5.86 27.25 -8.63
CA LEU A 129 -7.30 27.39 -8.90
C LEU A 129 -7.66 27.33 -10.39
N LEU A 130 -6.77 27.74 -11.30
CA LEU A 130 -6.99 27.66 -12.74
C LEU A 130 -7.06 26.22 -13.24
N PHE A 131 -6.46 25.27 -12.52
CA PHE A 131 -6.45 23.85 -12.89
C PHE A 131 -7.55 23.04 -12.19
N TYR A 132 -8.50 23.68 -11.53
CA TYR A 132 -9.65 23.00 -10.92
C TYR A 132 -10.56 22.40 -12.00
N PRO A 133 -10.96 23.16 -13.06
CA PRO A 133 -11.69 22.59 -14.18
C PRO A 133 -10.83 21.56 -14.92
N GLU A 134 -11.28 20.31 -14.93
CA GLU A 134 -10.50 19.20 -15.50
C GLU A 134 -10.22 19.39 -17.00
N TRP A 135 -11.19 19.89 -17.77
CA TRP A 135 -11.01 20.13 -19.20
C TRP A 135 -9.84 21.09 -19.47
N LEU A 136 -9.65 22.10 -18.62
CA LEU A 136 -8.56 23.07 -18.74
C LEU A 136 -7.23 22.42 -18.31
N TYR A 137 -7.26 21.61 -17.25
CA TYR A 137 -6.07 20.88 -16.81
C TYR A 137 -5.58 19.88 -17.89
N ARG A 138 -6.49 19.15 -18.55
CA ARG A 138 -6.18 18.22 -19.66
C ARG A 138 -5.43 18.88 -20.83
N LEU A 139 -5.59 20.18 -21.02
CA LEU A 139 -4.89 20.92 -22.08
C LEU A 139 -3.46 21.30 -21.67
N ALA A 140 -3.20 21.48 -20.37
CA ALA A 140 -1.89 21.84 -19.84
C ALA A 140 -0.89 20.67 -19.96
N PRO A 141 0.43 20.95 -20.13
CA PRO A 141 1.45 19.90 -20.16
C PRO A 141 1.45 19.01 -18.91
N SER A 142 1.25 19.61 -17.73
CA SER A 142 1.15 18.88 -16.46
C SER A 142 -0.07 17.98 -16.36
N GLY A 143 -1.20 18.38 -16.96
CA GLY A 143 -2.39 17.52 -17.00
C GLY A 143 -2.23 16.37 -17.99
N LYS A 144 -1.65 16.61 -19.18
CA LYS A 144 -1.31 15.52 -20.12
C LYS A 144 -0.39 14.50 -19.47
N GLU A 145 0.66 14.96 -18.78
CA GLU A 145 1.55 14.10 -18.00
C GLU A 145 0.79 13.31 -16.93
N PHE A 146 -0.08 13.97 -16.15
CA PHE A 146 -0.89 13.33 -15.12
C PHE A 146 -1.75 12.19 -15.68
N PHE A 147 -2.50 12.43 -16.76
CA PHE A 147 -3.38 11.39 -17.33
C PHE A 147 -2.59 10.24 -17.97
N ASN A 148 -1.47 10.52 -18.65
CA ASN A 148 -0.60 9.46 -19.16
C ASN A 148 -0.02 8.58 -18.03
N LEU A 149 0.33 9.19 -16.89
CA LEU A 149 0.80 8.46 -15.73
C LEU A 149 -0.32 7.66 -15.06
N CYS A 150 -1.57 8.16 -15.06
CA CYS A 150 -2.74 7.40 -14.62
C CYS A 150 -2.90 6.13 -15.48
N ASP A 151 -2.87 6.26 -16.80
CA ASP A 151 -2.98 5.12 -17.72
C ASP A 151 -1.88 4.08 -17.45
N TYR A 152 -0.65 4.53 -17.20
CA TYR A 152 0.47 3.65 -16.86
C TYR A 152 0.24 2.87 -15.55
N VAL A 153 -0.17 3.54 -14.47
CA VAL A 153 -0.40 2.84 -13.19
C VAL A 153 -1.63 1.95 -13.23
N HIS A 154 -2.65 2.31 -14.01
CA HIS A 154 -3.82 1.47 -14.28
C HIS A 154 -3.40 0.18 -14.99
N GLN A 155 -2.62 0.29 -16.07
CA GLN A 155 -2.10 -0.88 -16.78
C GLN A 155 -1.26 -1.77 -15.86
N PHE A 156 -0.42 -1.17 -15.01
CA PHE A 156 0.36 -1.92 -14.03
C PHE A 156 -0.53 -2.71 -13.05
N ALA A 157 -1.62 -2.11 -12.56
CA ALA A 157 -2.58 -2.78 -11.70
C ALA A 157 -3.33 -3.90 -12.44
N GLU A 158 -3.80 -3.62 -13.66
CA GLU A 158 -4.51 -4.58 -14.51
C GLU A 158 -3.64 -5.80 -14.83
N ASP A 159 -2.37 -5.61 -15.17
CA ASP A 159 -1.43 -6.71 -15.43
C ASP A 159 -1.29 -7.65 -14.21
N ILE A 160 -1.24 -7.08 -13.00
CA ILE A 160 -1.19 -7.84 -11.75
C ILE A 160 -2.50 -8.60 -11.51
N ILE A 161 -3.64 -7.94 -11.74
CA ILE A 161 -4.98 -8.51 -11.58
C ILE A 161 -5.18 -9.68 -12.55
N GLU A 162 -4.88 -9.50 -13.83
CA GLU A 162 -5.05 -10.52 -14.88
C GLU A 162 -4.13 -11.73 -14.67
N LYS A 163 -2.88 -11.47 -14.29
CA LYS A 163 -1.97 -12.55 -13.88
C LYS A 163 -2.56 -13.34 -12.72
N ARG A 164 -3.12 -12.65 -11.72
CA ARG A 164 -3.72 -13.32 -10.56
C ARG A 164 -4.96 -14.12 -10.91
N LYS A 165 -5.87 -13.57 -11.72
CA LYS A 165 -7.07 -14.28 -12.21
C LYS A 165 -6.67 -15.59 -12.89
N THR A 166 -5.67 -15.53 -13.77
CA THR A 166 -5.15 -16.70 -14.49
C THR A 166 -4.59 -17.75 -13.51
N GLU A 167 -3.82 -17.32 -12.50
CA GLU A 167 -3.31 -18.23 -11.47
C GLU A 167 -4.42 -18.89 -10.63
N LEU A 168 -5.49 -18.16 -10.31
CA LEU A 168 -6.63 -18.70 -9.56
C LEU A 168 -7.37 -19.76 -10.37
N ILE A 169 -7.65 -19.49 -11.65
CA ILE A 169 -8.31 -20.46 -12.55
C ILE A 169 -7.51 -21.76 -12.64
N ASN A 170 -6.20 -21.66 -12.87
CA ASN A 170 -5.32 -22.83 -12.99
C ASN A 170 -5.18 -23.63 -11.69
N LYS A 171 -5.34 -22.99 -10.53
CA LYS A 171 -5.18 -23.62 -9.21
C LYS A 171 -6.44 -24.28 -8.66
N VAL A 172 -7.64 -23.98 -9.18
CA VAL A 172 -8.86 -24.73 -8.82
C VAL A 172 -8.69 -26.25 -9.07
N SER A 173 -7.79 -26.64 -9.98
CA SER A 173 -7.40 -28.05 -10.20
C SER A 173 -6.49 -28.68 -9.13
N ASN A 174 -5.81 -27.89 -8.28
CA ASN A 174 -4.86 -28.37 -7.28
C ASN A 174 -5.33 -27.99 -5.87
N ASN A 175 -5.91 -28.97 -5.16
CA ASN A 175 -6.58 -28.91 -3.83
C ASN A 175 -5.75 -28.39 -2.62
N LYS A 176 -4.72 -27.58 -2.81
CA LYS A 176 -3.98 -26.96 -1.70
C LYS A 176 -4.67 -25.67 -1.26
N LYS A 177 -5.26 -25.67 -0.06
CA LYS A 177 -5.73 -24.46 0.63
C LYS A 177 -4.55 -23.49 0.79
N ARG A 178 -4.51 -22.46 -0.06
CA ARG A 178 -3.60 -21.33 0.08
C ARG A 178 -4.29 -20.28 0.94
N GLN A 179 -3.50 -19.61 1.78
CA GLN A 179 -3.95 -18.42 2.50
C GLN A 179 -4.24 -17.30 1.49
N MET A 180 -5.48 -16.82 1.49
CA MET A 180 -5.92 -15.75 0.59
C MET A 180 -5.27 -14.43 1.00
N ASP A 181 -4.75 -13.70 0.01
CA ASP A 181 -4.33 -12.31 0.20
C ASP A 181 -5.46 -11.32 -0.16
N PHE A 182 -5.16 -10.03 -0.04
CA PHE A 182 -6.10 -8.95 -0.34
C PHE A 182 -6.67 -9.05 -1.76
N LEU A 183 -5.84 -9.29 -2.77
CA LEU A 183 -6.30 -9.42 -4.15
C LEU A 183 -7.14 -10.69 -4.37
N ASP A 184 -6.76 -11.82 -3.76
CA ASP A 184 -7.59 -13.03 -3.81
C ASP A 184 -8.99 -12.78 -3.23
N ILE A 185 -9.07 -12.01 -2.14
CA ILE A 185 -10.34 -11.64 -1.50
C ILE A 185 -11.15 -10.71 -2.41
N LEU A 186 -10.55 -9.69 -3.00
CA LEU A 186 -11.21 -8.82 -3.98
C LEU A 186 -11.82 -9.62 -5.15
N LEU A 187 -11.06 -10.58 -5.68
CA LEU A 187 -11.46 -11.38 -6.86
C LEU A 187 -12.55 -12.41 -6.55
N THR A 188 -12.71 -12.82 -5.29
CA THR A 188 -13.67 -13.85 -4.87
C THR A 188 -14.81 -13.35 -4.00
N ALA A 189 -14.72 -12.10 -3.53
CA ALA A 189 -15.75 -11.47 -2.71
C ALA A 189 -17.08 -11.40 -3.47
N LYS A 190 -18.16 -11.70 -2.75
CA LYS A 190 -19.53 -11.61 -3.23
C LYS A 190 -20.40 -10.94 -2.19
N ASP A 191 -21.31 -10.10 -2.63
CA ASP A 191 -22.32 -9.49 -1.76
C ASP A 191 -23.49 -10.44 -1.48
N GLU A 192 -24.49 -9.96 -0.75
CA GLU A 192 -25.68 -10.71 -0.35
C GLU A 192 -26.50 -11.23 -1.55
N ASN A 193 -26.37 -10.60 -2.71
CA ASN A 193 -27.02 -11.02 -3.95
C ASN A 193 -26.14 -11.96 -4.79
N GLY A 194 -24.99 -12.37 -4.26
CA GLY A 194 -24.00 -13.19 -4.96
C GLY A 194 -23.17 -12.44 -6.01
N GLN A 195 -23.25 -11.10 -6.04
CA GLN A 195 -22.54 -10.27 -7.02
C GLN A 195 -21.16 -9.87 -6.50
N GLY A 196 -20.13 -10.05 -7.32
CA GLY A 196 -18.77 -9.61 -7.00
C GLY A 196 -18.52 -8.15 -7.35
N LEU A 197 -17.29 -7.69 -7.08
CA LEU A 197 -16.81 -6.40 -7.57
C LEU A 197 -16.59 -6.48 -9.09
N THR A 198 -16.83 -5.36 -9.80
CA THR A 198 -16.47 -5.26 -11.22
C THR A 198 -14.96 -5.15 -11.39
N ASP A 199 -14.45 -5.40 -12.60
CA ASP A 199 -13.01 -5.24 -12.89
C ASP A 199 -12.52 -3.81 -12.62
N GLU A 200 -13.34 -2.81 -12.94
CA GLU A 200 -13.05 -1.40 -12.64
C GLU A 200 -13.05 -1.13 -11.12
N GLU A 201 -13.98 -1.71 -10.36
CA GLU A 201 -13.98 -1.62 -8.90
C GLU A 201 -12.72 -2.25 -8.31
N ILE A 202 -12.36 -3.46 -8.77
CA ILE A 202 -11.14 -4.17 -8.31
C ILE A 202 -9.90 -3.34 -8.60
N ARG A 203 -9.74 -2.83 -9.84
CA ARG A 203 -8.62 -1.97 -10.22
C ARG A 203 -8.55 -0.72 -9.35
N SER A 204 -9.69 -0.03 -9.15
CA SER A 204 -9.76 1.18 -8.31
C SER A 204 -9.33 0.91 -6.87
N GLU A 205 -9.78 -0.21 -6.28
CA GLU A 205 -9.37 -0.60 -4.93
C GLU A 205 -7.88 -1.00 -4.87
N VAL A 206 -7.35 -1.66 -5.91
CA VAL A 206 -5.92 -2.00 -6.01
C VAL A 206 -5.06 -0.74 -6.12
N ASP A 207 -5.38 0.19 -7.01
CA ASP A 207 -4.70 1.48 -7.16
C ASP A 207 -4.72 2.28 -5.84
N THR A 208 -5.88 2.32 -5.20
CA THR A 208 -6.05 3.01 -3.92
C THR A 208 -5.25 2.38 -2.80
N PHE A 209 -5.23 1.04 -2.73
CA PHE A 209 -4.51 0.34 -1.67
C PHE A 209 -3.01 0.47 -1.85
N MET A 210 -2.51 0.35 -3.09
CA MET A 210 -1.12 0.61 -3.42
C MET A 210 -0.71 2.03 -3.05
N PHE A 211 -1.55 3.03 -3.31
CA PHE A 211 -1.27 4.42 -2.93
C PHE A 211 -1.33 4.67 -1.41
N ALA A 212 -2.45 4.36 -0.77
CA ALA A 212 -2.73 4.80 0.60
C ALA A 212 -1.92 4.04 1.66
N GLY A 213 -1.59 2.77 1.41
CA GLY A 213 -0.99 1.89 2.42
C GLY A 213 0.51 2.08 2.63
N HIS A 214 1.23 2.65 1.66
CA HIS A 214 2.70 2.77 1.75
C HIS A 214 3.18 4.09 2.34
N GLU A 215 2.78 5.24 1.78
CA GLU A 215 3.29 6.57 2.21
C GLU A 215 3.00 6.87 3.70
N THR A 216 1.80 6.48 4.17
CA THR A 216 1.38 6.69 5.57
C THR A 216 2.24 5.89 6.55
N THR A 217 2.41 4.59 6.29
CA THR A 217 3.22 3.70 7.12
C THR A 217 4.71 4.04 7.04
N ALA A 218 5.20 4.45 5.86
CA ALA A 218 6.57 4.91 5.67
C ALA A 218 6.88 6.16 6.51
N SER A 219 5.95 7.12 6.55
CA SER A 219 6.03 8.29 7.41
C SER A 219 6.09 7.90 8.88
N VAL A 220 5.21 6.99 9.33
CA VAL A 220 5.22 6.51 10.73
C VAL A 220 6.54 5.84 11.06
N LEU A 221 7.05 4.98 10.18
CA LEU A 221 8.30 4.26 10.38
C LEU A 221 9.49 5.23 10.46
N SER A 222 9.58 6.19 9.52
CA SER A 222 10.69 7.16 9.48
C SER A 222 10.69 8.06 10.71
N TRP A 223 9.54 8.57 11.13
CA TRP A 223 9.41 9.39 12.34
C TRP A 223 9.70 8.58 13.61
N SER A 224 9.31 7.30 13.64
CA SER A 224 9.62 6.40 14.75
C SER A 224 11.13 6.17 14.86
N ILE A 225 11.81 5.88 13.74
CA ILE A 225 13.27 5.73 13.70
C ILE A 225 13.97 7.03 14.13
N TYR A 226 13.51 8.18 13.61
CA TYR A 226 14.02 9.49 14.03
C TYR A 226 13.88 9.71 15.54
N ALA A 227 12.70 9.44 16.10
CA ALA A 227 12.45 9.60 17.53
C ALA A 227 13.33 8.66 18.37
N LEU A 228 13.51 7.41 17.95
CA LEU A 228 14.39 6.46 18.63
C LEU A 228 15.87 6.88 18.55
N GLY A 229 16.32 7.44 17.41
CA GLY A 229 17.66 8.00 17.27
C GLY A 229 17.89 9.24 18.16
N LYS A 230 16.84 10.05 18.37
CA LYS A 230 16.92 11.29 19.17
C LYS A 230 16.79 11.05 20.68
N TYR A 231 15.95 10.11 21.11
CA TYR A 231 15.62 9.90 22.52
C TYR A 231 16.17 8.57 23.05
N LYS A 232 17.43 8.60 23.46
CA LYS A 232 18.17 7.38 23.88
C LYS A 232 17.48 6.57 24.98
N LEU A 233 16.91 7.23 26.00
CA LEU A 233 16.16 6.56 27.07
C LEU A 233 14.94 5.78 26.56
N ILE A 234 14.27 6.27 25.52
CA ILE A 234 13.12 5.58 24.89
C ILE A 234 13.64 4.43 24.02
N GLN A 235 14.71 4.64 23.26
CA GLN A 235 15.36 3.59 22.48
C GLN A 235 15.75 2.39 23.37
N ASP A 236 16.36 2.64 24.53
CA ASP A 236 16.81 1.58 25.43
C ASP A 236 15.63 0.86 26.11
N LYS A 237 14.48 1.52 26.29
CA LYS A 237 13.24 0.86 26.78
C LYS A 237 12.67 -0.07 25.72
N VAL A 238 12.52 0.42 24.48
CA VAL A 238 12.01 -0.38 23.35
C VAL A 238 12.92 -1.56 23.07
N TYR A 239 14.25 -1.37 23.05
CA TYR A 239 15.20 -2.45 22.84
C TYR A 239 15.08 -3.56 23.90
N ARG A 240 14.94 -3.20 25.18
CA ARG A 240 14.76 -4.18 26.26
C ARG A 240 13.45 -4.94 26.15
N GLU A 241 12.36 -4.27 25.79
CA GLU A 241 11.08 -4.93 25.57
C GLU A 241 11.16 -5.92 24.42
N VAL A 242 11.70 -5.49 23.27
CA VAL A 242 11.91 -6.37 22.12
C VAL A 242 12.76 -7.56 22.54
N LYS A 243 13.93 -7.36 23.16
CA LYS A 243 14.78 -8.46 23.64
C LYS A 243 14.09 -9.41 24.62
N ARG A 244 13.21 -8.91 25.50
CA ARG A 244 12.42 -9.74 26.41
C ARG A 244 11.42 -10.63 25.67
N VAL A 245 10.76 -10.09 24.65
CA VAL A 245 9.65 -10.76 23.94
C VAL A 245 10.17 -11.70 22.84
N ILE A 246 11.13 -11.25 22.02
CA ILE A 246 11.64 -12.04 20.88
C ILE A 246 12.93 -12.81 21.21
N GLY A 247 13.60 -12.48 22.32
CA GLY A 247 14.87 -13.10 22.70
C GLY A 247 15.98 -12.80 21.69
N ASP A 248 16.66 -13.87 21.26
CA ASP A 248 17.70 -13.83 20.22
C ASP A 248 17.19 -14.29 18.84
N LYS A 249 15.88 -14.48 18.69
CA LYS A 249 15.29 -14.72 17.37
C LYS A 249 15.56 -13.51 16.46
N GLN A 250 16.06 -13.77 15.26
CA GLN A 250 16.22 -12.75 14.23
C GLN A 250 14.90 -12.45 13.50
N HIS A 251 14.01 -13.43 13.43
CA HIS A 251 12.75 -13.36 12.69
C HIS A 251 11.55 -13.61 13.60
N ILE A 252 10.45 -12.93 13.29
CA ILE A 252 9.17 -13.06 14.00
C ILE A 252 8.26 -14.03 13.24
N ASP A 253 7.59 -14.95 13.94
CA ASP A 253 6.75 -16.03 13.39
C ASP A 253 5.23 -15.75 13.55
N GLY A 254 4.86 -14.56 14.05
CA GLY A 254 3.48 -14.12 14.23
C GLY A 254 2.76 -14.69 15.45
N GLN A 255 3.42 -15.57 16.20
CA GLN A 255 2.98 -16.06 17.51
C GLN A 255 3.74 -15.32 18.60
N VAL A 256 3.58 -14.00 18.65
CA VAL A 256 4.18 -13.19 19.71
C VAL A 256 3.18 -13.10 20.85
N GLU A 257 3.35 -13.95 21.86
CA GLU A 257 2.63 -13.81 23.12
C GLU A 257 3.21 -12.62 23.90
N PHE A 258 2.46 -11.51 23.90
CA PHE A 258 2.74 -10.39 24.80
C PHE A 258 2.41 -10.83 26.23
N THR A 259 3.40 -11.38 26.93
CA THR A 259 3.28 -11.61 28.37
C THR A 259 3.23 -10.25 29.06
N GLN A 260 2.09 -9.98 29.73
CA GLN A 260 1.87 -8.78 30.56
C GLN A 260 2.77 -8.81 31.79
#